data_AF-A0AAD6K701-F1
#
_entry.id   AF-A0AAD6K701-F1
#
_cell.length_a   1.000
_cell.length_b   1.000
_cell.length_c   1.000
_cell.angle_alpha   90.00
_cell.angle_beta   90.00
_cell.angle_gamma   90.00
#
_symmetry.space_group_name_H-M   'P 1'
#
loop_
_entity.id
_entity.type
_entity.pdbx_description
1 polymer ?
#
loop_
_entity_poly.entity_id
_entity_poly.type
_entity_poly.pdbx_seq_one_letter_code
_entity_poly.pdbx_strand_id
1 'polypeptide(L)' 'MENPDLWKWLTGQEQPPEGVSINPVFSAVRDKIMNNLSSHASPETRAIPGQPWVRGWDDIKKNAGSPVAGNQ' A
#
# COMPACT_ATOMS: atom_id res chain seq x y z
N MET A 1 15.33 -5.05 10.47
CA MET A 1 14.87 -5.53 9.15
C MET A 1 13.45 -4.99 8.98
N GLU A 2 13.21 -4.19 7.94
CA GLU A 2 11.89 -3.61 7.69
C GLU A 2 11.06 -4.55 6.81
N ASN A 3 9.75 -4.59 7.04
CA ASN A 3 8.84 -5.43 6.27
C ASN A 3 8.32 -4.66 5.04
N PRO A 4 8.70 -5.06 3.81
CA PRO A 4 8.29 -4.36 2.59
C PRO A 4 6.79 -4.46 2.29
N ASP A 5 6.08 -5.45 2.84
CA ASP A 5 4.66 -5.69 2.57
C ASP A 5 3.73 -5.06 3.62
N LEU A 6 4.29 -4.56 4.72
CA LEU A 6 3.52 -3.99 5.83
C LEU A 6 2.53 -2.92 5.35
N TRP A 7 2.99 -2.05 4.46
CA TRP A 7 2.17 -0.95 3.98
C TRP A 7 1.00 -1.39 3.07
N LYS A 8 1.16 -2.49 2.33
CA LYS A 8 0.08 -3.09 1.53
C LYS A 8 -1.06 -3.57 2.43
N TRP A 9 -0.72 -4.14 3.58
CA TRP A 9 -1.70 -4.62 4.55
C TRP A 9 -2.40 -3.48 5.29
N LEU A 10 -1.65 -2.42 5.63
CA LEU A 10 -2.18 -1.25 6.31
C LEU A 10 -3.16 -0.45 5.43
N THR A 11 -2.94 -0.43 4.12
CA THR A 11 -3.79 0.27 3.14
C THR A 11 -4.92 -0.60 2.59
N GLY A 12 -4.96 -1.89 2.93
CA GLY A 12 -5.98 -2.84 2.47
C GLY A 12 -5.79 -3.33 1.03
N GLN A 13 -4.61 -3.11 0.45
CA GLN A 13 -4.25 -3.64 -0.87
C GLN A 13 -4.11 -5.17 -0.85
N GLU A 14 -3.59 -5.72 0.24
CA GLU A 14 -3.42 -7.16 0.46
C GLU A 14 -3.86 -7.54 1.87
N GLN A 15 -4.23 -8.82 2.03
CA GLN A 15 -4.61 -9.34 3.33
C GLN A 15 -3.36 -9.61 4.19
N PRO A 16 -3.29 -9.11 5.44
CA PRO A 16 -2.18 -9.44 6.33
C PRO A 16 -2.20 -10.93 6.68
N PRO A 17 -1.03 -11.55 6.94
CA PRO A 17 -0.94 -12.87 7.55
C PRO A 17 -1.65 -12.91 8.91
N GLU A 18 -2.14 -14.08 9.32
CA GLU A 18 -2.90 -14.27 10.56
C GLU A 18 -2.15 -13.79 11.81
N GLY A 19 -0.84 -14.07 11.91
CA GLY A 19 -0.02 -13.60 13.03
C GLY A 19 0.12 -12.07 13.12
N VAL A 20 -0.11 -11.36 12.02
CA VAL A 20 -0.11 -9.89 11.97
C VAL A 20 -1.51 -9.34 12.23
N SER A 21 -2.55 -10.00 11.71
CA SER A 21 -3.94 -9.55 11.87
C SER A 21 -4.43 -9.58 13.32
N ILE A 22 -3.92 -10.50 14.14
CA ILE A 22 -4.23 -10.60 15.57
C ILE A 22 -3.47 -9.60 16.45
N ASN A 23 -2.50 -8.87 15.88
CA ASN A 23 -1.68 -7.94 16.64
C ASN A 23 -2.46 -6.64 16.92
N PRO A 24 -2.72 -6.27 18.20
CA PRO A 24 -3.51 -5.09 18.53
C PRO A 24 -2.86 -3.78 18.07
N VAL A 25 -1.52 -3.72 18.01
CA VAL A 25 -0.80 -2.55 17.49
C VAL A 25 -1.02 -2.41 15.99
N PHE A 26 -1.00 -3.53 15.25
CA PHE A 26 -1.29 -3.51 13.83
C PHE A 26 -2.71 -3.01 13.56
N SER A 27 -3.71 -3.51 14.30
CA SER A 27 -5.10 -3.06 14.18
C SER A 27 -5.24 -1.56 14.44
N ALA A 28 -4.66 -1.06 15.53
CA ALA A 28 -4.72 0.36 15.86
C ALA A 28 -4.09 1.27 14.78
N VAL A 29 -2.94 0.86 14.22
CA VAL A 29 -2.26 1.59 13.15
C VAL A 29 -3.08 1.54 11.86
N ARG A 30 -3.59 0.37 11.50
CA ARG A 30 -4.45 0.17 10.32
C ARG A 30 -5.70 1.04 10.40
N ASP A 31 -6.38 1.07 11.53
CA ASP A 31 -7.59 1.88 11.70
C ASP A 31 -7.30 3.38 11.55
N LYS A 32 -6.19 3.86 12.11
CA LYS A 32 -5.75 5.25 11.92
C LYS A 32 -5.50 5.58 10.45
N ILE A 33 -4.83 4.68 9.72
CA ILE A 33 -4.53 4.87 8.30
C ILE A 33 -5.81 4.86 7.46
N MET A 34 -6.70 3.90 7.70
CA MET A 34 -7.97 3.81 7.00
C MET A 34 -8.85 5.04 7.25
N ASN A 35 -8.89 5.54 8.48
CA ASN A 35 -9.56 6.80 8.81
C ASN A 35 -8.95 7.98 8.03
N ASN A 36 -7.62 8.11 8.02
CA ASN A 36 -6.96 9.18 7.27
C ASN A 36 -7.24 9.10 5.77
N LEU A 37 -7.19 7.91 5.17
CA LEU A 37 -7.54 7.69 3.76
C LEU A 37 -9.00 8.03 3.50
N SER A 38 -9.90 7.71 4.44
CA SER A 38 -11.32 8.03 4.33
C SER A 38 -11.58 9.54 4.31
N SER A 39 -10.81 10.30 5.10
CA SER A 39 -10.99 11.75 5.29
C SER A 39 -10.23 12.60 4.28
N HIS A 40 -9.10 12.11 3.75
CA HIS A 40 -8.17 12.92 2.96
C HIS A 40 -7.87 12.38 1.56
N ALA A 41 -8.37 11.20 1.18
CA ALA A 41 -8.18 10.64 -0.16
C ALA A 41 -9.53 10.39 -0.84
N SER A 42 -9.62 10.72 -2.13
CA SER A 42 -10.79 10.35 -2.93
C SER A 42 -10.84 8.81 -3.06
N PRO A 43 -12.04 8.20 -3.10
CA PRO A 43 -12.16 6.74 -3.22
C PRO A 43 -11.42 6.16 -4.42
N GLU A 44 -11.35 6.92 -5.53
CA GLU A 44 -10.73 6.53 -6.79
C GLU A 44 -9.19 6.41 -6.71
N THR A 45 -8.56 7.09 -5.74
CA THR A 45 -7.10 7.05 -5.55
C THR A 45 -6.66 6.11 -4.42
N ARG A 46 -7.60 5.40 -3.78
CA ARG A 46 -7.29 4.44 -2.70
C ARG A 46 -6.77 3.14 -3.29
N ALA A 47 -6.01 2.40 -2.48
CA ALA A 47 -5.54 1.07 -2.87
C ALA A 47 -6.73 0.15 -3.17
N ILE A 48 -6.72 -0.45 -4.35
CA ILE A 48 -7.73 -1.45 -4.75
C ILE A 48 -7.19 -2.83 -4.34
N PRO A 49 -7.95 -3.64 -3.59
CA PRO A 49 -7.53 -4.98 -3.21
C PRO A 49 -7.08 -5.79 -4.42
N GLY A 50 -5.88 -6.36 -4.37
CA GLY A 50 -5.32 -7.21 -5.42
C GLY A 50 -4.83 -6.48 -6.68
N GLN A 51 -4.87 -5.15 -6.74
CA GLN A 51 -4.25 -4.39 -7.83
C GLN A 51 -2.83 -3.94 -7.44
N PRO A 52 -1.87 -3.97 -8.38
CA PRO A 52 -0.56 -3.38 -8.16
C PRO A 52 -0.68 -1.87 -7.94
N TRP A 53 0.33 -1.28 -7.31
CA TRP A 53 0.40 0.17 -7.24
C TRP A 53 0.58 0.77 -8.63
N VAL A 54 0.27 2.07 -8.73
CA VAL A 54 0.40 2.83 -9.99
C VAL A 54 1.74 2.47 -10.65
N ARG A 55 1.63 2.03 -11.91
CA ARG A 55 2.75 1.64 -12.78
C ARG A 55 3.93 2.60 -12.60
N GLY A 56 5.12 2.08 -12.37
CA GLY A 56 6.32 2.87 -12.03
C GLY A 56 6.89 2.59 -10.64
N TRP A 57 6.07 2.36 -9.60
CA TRP A 57 6.60 2.10 -8.24
C TRP A 57 7.23 0.70 -8.11
N ASP A 58 6.58 -0.32 -8.70
CA ASP A 58 7.10 -1.70 -8.75
C ASP A 58 8.09 -1.93 -9.92
N ASP A 59 8.16 -0.98 -10.86
CA ASP A 59 8.97 -1.11 -12.08
C ASP A 59 10.45 -0.68 -11.89
N ILE A 60 10.79 0.01 -10.79
CA ILE A 60 12.17 0.48 -10.50
C ILE A 60 13.18 -0.68 -10.43
N LYS A 61 12.73 -1.91 -10.21
CA LYS A 61 13.60 -3.10 -10.18
C LYS A 61 13.82 -3.75 -11.55
N LYS A 62 13.21 -3.24 -12.63
CA LYS A 62 13.35 -3.80 -13.99
C LYS A 62 14.01 -2.80 -14.94
N ASN A 63 15.35 -2.89 -14.94
CA ASN A 63 16.26 -2.58 -16.05
C ASN A 63 16.63 -1.11 -16.34
N ALA A 64 17.91 -0.92 -16.67
CA ALA A 64 18.47 0.31 -17.23
C ALA A 64 17.86 0.57 -18.62
N GLY A 65 17.03 1.62 -18.73
CA GLY A 65 16.50 2.08 -20.02
C GLY A 65 15.00 2.39 -20.07
N SER A 66 14.26 2.28 -18.98
CA SER A 66 12.81 2.54 -18.99
C SER A 66 12.49 4.05 -19.05
N PRO A 67 11.50 4.50 -19.87
CA PRO A 67 11.16 5.92 -19.98
C PRO A 67 10.54 6.47 -18.68
N VAL A 68 10.80 7.74 -18.38
CA VAL A 68 10.13 8.47 -17.29
C VAL A 68 8.63 8.51 -17.58
N ALA A 69 7.87 7.73 -16.83
CA ALA A 69 6.43 7.90 -16.70
C ALA A 69 6.15 8.23 -15.24
N GLY A 70 6.29 9.51 -14.93
CA GLY A 70 5.71 10.16 -13.76
C GLY A 70 5.03 11.42 -14.28
N ASN A 71 3.76 11.61 -13.96
CA ASN A 71 3.01 12.80 -14.32
C ASN A 71 3.62 13.95 -13.49
N GLN A 72 4.57 14.66 -14.09
CA GLN A 72 5.16 15.89 -13.55
C GLN A 72 4.51 17.10 -14.18
#